data_AF-A0A972FX99-F1
#
_entry.id   AF-A0A972FX99-F1
#
_cell.length_a   1.000
_cell.length_b   1.000
_cell.length_c   1.000
_cell.angle_alpha   90.00
_cell.angle_beta   90.00
_cell.angle_gamma   90.00
#
_symmetry.space_group_name_H-M   'P 1'
#
loop_
_entity.id
_entity.type
_entity.pdbx_description
1 polymer ?
#
loop_
_entity_poly.entity_id
_entity_poly.type
_entity_poly.pdbx_seq_one_letter_code
_entity_poly.pdbx_strand_id
1 'polypeptide(L)'
;MTKKKIDINIGDVFVIPLENGDCYSVGVVVEITPEALNSVLCGFYDVKLNSTNEYSYETIGNLISIQFVTPDLLKNGQWMIVGHSTPLNPNDFFDFDGIKKKRYIGVEIEGSAIIRKFLSAYHGLHHWNCYYKDDYFDGLLLNPRNKPSNIYLIEK
;
A
#
# COMPACT_ATOMS: atom_id res chain seq x y z
N MET A 1 -10.19 24.22 -11.76
CA MET A 1 -9.06 24.51 -10.84
C MET A 1 -8.09 23.34 -10.92
N THR A 2 -6.91 23.54 -11.50
CA THR A 2 -5.90 22.48 -11.64
C THR A 2 -5.30 22.25 -10.25
N LYS A 3 -5.65 21.14 -9.58
CA LYS A 3 -5.01 20.77 -8.31
C LYS A 3 -3.50 20.70 -8.54
N LYS A 4 -2.72 21.40 -7.71
CA LYS A 4 -1.27 21.34 -7.72
C LYS A 4 -0.86 19.89 -7.46
N LYS A 5 -0.11 19.28 -8.38
CA LYS A 5 0.45 17.93 -8.19
C LYS A 5 1.42 17.98 -7.01
N ILE A 6 1.31 17.00 -6.13
CA ILE A 6 2.24 16.80 -5.02
C ILE A 6 3.47 16.07 -5.56
N ASP A 7 4.65 16.58 -5.22
CA ASP A 7 5.91 15.90 -5.47
C ASP A 7 6.09 14.81 -4.41
N ILE A 8 6.41 13.60 -4.88
CA ILE A 8 6.62 12.42 -4.04
C ILE A 8 8.10 12.06 -4.06
N ASN A 9 8.63 11.65 -2.90
CA ASN A 9 10.01 11.24 -2.72
C ASN A 9 10.07 9.84 -2.10
N ILE A 10 11.17 9.14 -2.35
CA ILE A 10 11.47 7.87 -1.69
C ILE A 10 11.60 8.12 -0.18
N GLY A 11 10.93 7.29 0.63
CA GLY A 11 10.87 7.43 2.08
C GLY A 11 9.67 8.23 2.58
N ASP A 12 8.91 8.90 1.71
CA ASP A 12 7.69 9.62 2.11
C ASP A 12 6.68 8.66 2.71
N VAL A 13 6.24 8.97 3.93
CA VAL A 13 5.23 8.22 4.66
C VAL A 13 3.89 8.90 4.48
N PHE A 14 2.87 8.11 4.15
CA PHE A 14 1.55 8.60 3.83
C PHE A 14 0.46 7.78 4.52
N VAL A 15 -0.70 8.41 4.68
CA VAL A 15 -1.91 7.78 5.22
C VAL A 15 -2.94 7.52 4.13
N ILE A 16 -3.66 6.41 4.27
CA ILE A 16 -4.64 5.91 3.30
C ILE A 16 -5.99 5.80 4.03
N PRO A 17 -7.02 6.56 3.62
CA PRO A 17 -8.33 6.44 4.26
C PRO A 17 -8.94 5.07 4.01
N LEU A 18 -9.35 4.37 5.07
CA LEU A 18 -10.03 3.09 4.99
C LEU A 18 -11.49 3.27 4.56
N GLU A 19 -12.18 2.17 4.24
CA GLU A 19 -13.56 2.25 3.71
C GLU A 19 -14.58 2.84 4.68
N ASN A 20 -14.33 2.78 5.99
CA ASN A 20 -15.19 3.39 7.00
C ASN A 20 -15.09 4.92 7.07
N GLY A 21 -14.12 5.55 6.40
CA GLY A 21 -13.95 7.01 6.35
C GLY A 21 -13.32 7.66 7.59
N ASP A 22 -13.38 6.99 8.75
CA ASP A 22 -12.89 7.51 10.03
C ASP A 22 -11.56 6.91 10.48
N CYS A 23 -11.00 5.96 9.71
CA CYS A 23 -9.72 5.35 10.03
C CYS A 23 -8.77 5.38 8.84
N TYR A 24 -7.48 5.26 9.13
CA TYR A 24 -6.41 5.32 8.14
C TYR A 24 -5.44 4.14 8.31
N SER A 25 -4.91 3.66 7.19
CA SER A 25 -3.74 2.80 7.16
C SER A 25 -2.49 3.62 6.82
N VAL A 26 -1.31 3.07 7.10
CA VAL A 26 -0.03 3.72 6.81
C VAL A 26 0.69 3.01 5.66
N GLY A 27 1.29 3.79 4.77
CA GLY A 27 2.20 3.31 3.74
C GLY A 27 3.43 4.20 3.58
N VAL A 28 4.43 3.69 2.88
CA VAL A 28 5.68 4.38 2.57
C VAL A 28 6.03 4.23 1.10
N VAL A 29 6.55 5.28 0.49
CA VAL A 29 7.13 5.22 -0.86
C VAL A 29 8.48 4.52 -0.78
N VAL A 30 8.58 3.34 -1.38
CA VAL A 30 9.81 2.54 -1.42
C VAL A 30 10.66 2.92 -2.63
N GLU A 31 10.05 3.08 -3.80
CA GLU A 31 10.76 3.43 -5.04
C GLU A 31 9.81 4.11 -6.04
N ILE A 32 10.33 5.05 -6.83
CA ILE A 32 9.57 5.72 -7.88
C ILE A 32 9.95 5.06 -9.21
N THR A 33 8.99 4.44 -9.89
CA THR A 33 9.25 3.59 -11.07
C THR A 33 8.51 4.06 -12.33
N PRO A 34 8.91 5.20 -12.94
CA PRO A 34 8.25 5.73 -14.14
C PRO A 34 8.22 4.73 -15.32
N GLU A 35 9.26 3.90 -15.42
CA GLU A 35 9.41 2.87 -16.45
C GLU A 35 8.48 1.66 -16.25
N ALA A 36 7.92 1.48 -15.06
CA ALA A 36 6.92 0.47 -14.74
C ALA A 36 5.52 1.04 -14.90
N LEU A 37 5.16 1.49 -16.11
CA LEU A 37 3.87 2.13 -16.44
C LEU A 37 3.52 3.32 -15.52
N ASN A 38 4.51 4.15 -15.17
CA ASN A 38 4.34 5.30 -14.29
C ASN A 38 3.80 4.94 -12.89
N SER A 39 4.22 3.80 -12.35
CA SER A 39 3.87 3.34 -10.99
C SER A 39 4.88 3.79 -9.94
N VAL A 40 4.53 3.52 -8.69
CA VAL A 40 5.38 3.73 -7.51
C VAL A 40 5.33 2.44 -6.71
N LEU A 41 6.48 1.99 -6.22
CA LEU A 41 6.54 0.87 -5.30
C LEU A 41 6.26 1.40 -3.89
N CYS A 42 5.25 0.85 -3.23
CA CYS A 42 4.85 1.26 -1.89
C CYS A 42 4.86 0.07 -0.94
N GLY A 43 5.31 0.31 0.29
CA GLY A 43 5.18 -0.59 1.41
C GLY A 43 3.97 -0.21 2.27
N PHE A 44 3.26 -1.18 2.81
CA PHE A 44 2.09 -0.96 3.68
C PHE A 44 2.28 -1.67 5.01
N TYR A 45 1.84 -1.03 6.09
CA TYR A 45 2.08 -1.48 7.45
C TYR A 45 0.80 -1.94 8.16
N ASP A 46 0.95 -2.85 9.12
CA ASP A 46 -0.09 -3.24 10.08
C ASP A 46 -0.29 -2.12 11.11
N VAL A 47 -0.91 -1.03 10.68
CA VAL A 47 -1.21 0.13 11.50
C VAL A 47 -2.56 0.69 11.10
N LYS A 48 -3.47 0.78 12.08
CA LYS A 48 -4.74 1.48 11.94
C LYS A 48 -4.75 2.70 12.85
N LEU A 49 -4.86 3.88 12.24
CA LEU A 49 -4.97 5.16 12.92
C LEU A 49 -6.45 5.61 12.93
N ASN A 50 -6.90 6.26 14.00
CA ASN A 50 -8.22 6.91 14.04
C ASN A 50 -8.17 8.36 13.55
N SER A 51 -6.98 8.93 13.44
CA SER A 51 -6.76 10.27 12.91
C SER A 51 -5.39 10.37 12.25
N THR A 52 -5.25 11.24 11.25
CA THR A 52 -3.95 11.53 10.62
C THR A 52 -2.95 12.13 11.60
N ASN A 53 -3.43 12.76 12.68
CA ASN A 53 -2.58 13.35 13.72
C ASN A 53 -2.01 12.32 14.71
N GLU A 54 -2.51 11.08 14.70
CA GLU A 54 -1.99 9.99 15.54
C GLU A 54 -0.72 9.37 14.96
N TYR A 55 -0.37 9.70 13.72
CA TYR A 55 0.87 9.22 13.13
C TYR A 55 2.08 9.74 13.90
N SER A 56 2.94 8.81 14.33
CA SER A 56 4.27 9.09 14.83
C SER A 56 5.24 8.07 14.22
N TYR A 57 6.53 8.42 14.12
CA TYR A 57 7.54 7.49 13.63
C TYR A 57 7.66 6.22 14.50
N GLU A 58 7.35 6.33 15.79
CA GLU A 58 7.32 5.19 16.73
C GLU A 58 6.13 4.25 16.49
N THR A 59 5.11 4.71 15.76
CA THR A 59 3.89 3.96 15.45
C THR A 59 4.06 3.10 14.18
N ILE A 60 5.24 3.05 13.56
CA ILE A 60 5.46 2.20 12.38
C ILE A 60 5.39 0.73 12.82
N GLY A 61 4.28 0.08 12.48
CA GLY A 61 4.03 -1.33 12.75
C GLY A 61 4.83 -2.26 11.85
N ASN A 62 4.38 -3.50 11.72
CA ASN A 62 5.03 -4.48 10.85
C ASN A 62 4.69 -4.22 9.39
N LEU A 63 5.67 -4.34 8.49
CA LEU A 63 5.43 -4.27 7.06
C LEU A 63 4.66 -5.53 6.61
N ILE A 64 3.48 -5.36 6.02
CA ILE A 64 2.58 -6.46 5.63
C ILE A 64 2.56 -6.71 4.12
N SER A 65 2.90 -5.70 3.32
CA SER A 65 2.74 -5.75 1.87
C SER A 65 3.71 -4.79 1.20
N ILE A 66 4.21 -5.15 0.02
CA ILE A 66 4.91 -4.24 -0.90
C ILE A 66 4.31 -4.44 -2.29
N GLN A 67 3.78 -3.37 -2.88
CA GLN A 67 3.09 -3.44 -4.17
C GLN A 67 3.50 -2.29 -5.08
N PHE A 68 3.57 -2.55 -6.39
CA PHE A 68 3.54 -1.49 -7.37
C PHE A 68 2.14 -0.93 -7.43
N VAL A 69 1.99 0.39 -7.31
CA VAL A 69 0.70 1.06 -7.26
C VAL A 69 0.65 2.24 -8.22
N THR A 70 -0.57 2.55 -8.69
CA THR A 70 -0.81 3.78 -9.42
C THR A 70 -0.59 5.00 -8.51
N PRO A 71 0.15 6.04 -8.92
CA PRO A 71 0.49 7.16 -8.04
C PRO A 71 -0.58 8.25 -8.00
N ASP A 72 -1.76 8.00 -8.56
CA ASP A 72 -2.84 8.98 -8.75
C ASP A 72 -3.28 9.59 -7.42
N LEU A 73 -3.49 8.77 -6.38
CA LEU A 73 -3.96 9.24 -5.08
C LEU A 73 -2.86 9.92 -4.25
N LEU A 74 -1.59 9.57 -4.46
CA LEU A 74 -0.47 10.30 -3.88
C LEU A 74 -0.32 11.67 -4.53
N LYS A 75 -0.24 11.71 -5.86
CA LYS A 75 0.00 12.95 -6.63
C LYS A 75 -1.16 13.95 -6.51
N ASN A 76 -2.37 13.49 -6.23
CA ASN A 76 -3.55 14.34 -6.06
C ASN A 76 -3.86 14.70 -4.58
N GLY A 77 -3.08 14.17 -3.64
CA GLY A 77 -3.17 14.44 -2.20
C GLY A 77 -4.29 13.72 -1.45
N GLN A 78 -4.94 12.72 -2.05
CA GLN A 78 -5.90 11.87 -1.34
C GLN A 78 -5.20 10.89 -0.39
N TRP A 79 -4.00 10.42 -0.75
CA TRP A 79 -3.08 9.80 0.20
C TRP A 79 -2.14 10.89 0.71
N MET A 80 -2.38 11.31 1.95
CA MET A 80 -1.71 12.47 2.53
C MET A 80 -0.35 12.06 3.07
N ILE A 81 0.69 12.75 2.63
CA ILE A 81 2.04 12.61 3.18
C ILE A 81 2.05 13.23 4.58
N VAL A 82 2.43 12.43 5.58
CA VAL A 82 2.43 12.80 7.01
C VAL A 82 3.83 12.82 7.61
N GLY A 83 4.83 12.34 6.88
CA GLY A 83 6.20 12.33 7.34
C GLY A 83 7.15 11.72 6.34
N HIS A 84 8.35 11.41 6.82
CA HIS A 84 9.40 10.79 6.03
C HIS A 84 10.14 9.77 6.91
N SER A 85 10.53 8.66 6.32
CA SER A 85 11.20 7.54 6.99
C SER A 85 12.50 7.21 6.29
N THR A 86 13.35 6.40 6.94
CA THR A 86 14.52 5.84 6.25
C THR A 86 14.04 4.98 5.07
N PRO A 87 14.57 5.20 3.86
CA PRO A 87 14.22 4.40 2.69
C PRO A 87 14.41 2.90 2.94
N LEU A 88 13.40 2.12 2.55
CA LEU A 88 13.50 0.67 2.51
C LEU A 88 14.29 0.25 1.25
N ASN A 89 15.06 -0.83 1.34
CA ASN A 89 15.68 -1.43 0.17
C ASN A 89 14.74 -2.51 -0.41
N PRO A 90 14.18 -2.34 -1.62
CA PRO A 90 13.31 -3.35 -2.24
C PRO A 90 13.93 -4.75 -2.31
N ASN A 91 15.26 -4.82 -2.50
CA ASN A 91 15.98 -6.09 -2.65
C ASN A 91 16.00 -6.93 -1.37
N ASP A 92 15.62 -6.37 -0.22
CA ASP A 92 15.47 -7.11 1.02
C ASP A 92 14.22 -8.01 1.00
N PHE A 93 13.28 -7.77 0.07
CA PHE A 93 11.99 -8.46 -0.01
C PHE A 93 11.84 -9.32 -1.26
N PHE A 94 12.37 -8.89 -2.40
CA PHE A 94 12.37 -9.63 -3.67
C PHE A 94 13.45 -9.11 -4.63
N ASP A 95 13.79 -9.86 -5.69
CA ASP A 95 14.83 -9.49 -6.68
C ASP A 95 14.41 -8.29 -7.56
N PHE A 96 14.40 -7.10 -6.97
CA PHE A 96 14.02 -5.86 -7.62
C PHE A 96 15.03 -5.47 -8.71
N ASP A 97 16.31 -5.70 -8.49
CA ASP A 97 17.35 -5.46 -9.51
C ASP A 97 17.14 -6.33 -10.75
N GLY A 98 16.75 -7.60 -10.58
CA GLY A 98 16.37 -8.49 -11.67
C GLY A 98 15.13 -7.99 -12.43
N ILE A 99 14.11 -7.49 -11.72
CA ILE A 99 12.92 -6.87 -12.32
C ILE A 99 13.32 -5.64 -13.14
N LYS A 100 14.18 -4.77 -12.59
CA LYS A 100 14.68 -3.58 -13.28
C LYS A 100 15.47 -3.93 -14.53
N LYS A 101 16.36 -4.93 -14.47
CA LYS A 101 17.10 -5.44 -15.64
C LYS A 101 16.17 -5.95 -16.75
N LYS A 102 15.03 -6.53 -16.38
CA LYS A 102 13.98 -6.99 -17.30
C LYS A 102 13.01 -5.88 -17.72
N ARG A 103 13.28 -4.62 -17.36
CA ARG A 103 12.42 -3.46 -17.67
C ARG A 103 10.98 -3.65 -17.17
N TYR A 104 10.82 -4.25 -15.98
CA TYR A 104 9.53 -4.44 -15.32
C TYR A 104 8.52 -5.29 -16.11
N ILE A 105 8.98 -6.09 -17.09
CA ILE A 105 8.10 -7.00 -17.82
C ILE A 105 7.50 -8.03 -16.87
N GLY A 106 6.17 -8.13 -16.86
CA GLY A 106 5.42 -9.07 -16.03
C GLY A 106 5.13 -8.57 -14.61
N VAL A 107 5.48 -7.33 -14.28
CA VAL A 107 5.09 -6.71 -13.00
C VAL A 107 3.59 -6.41 -13.02
N GLU A 108 2.91 -6.82 -11.96
CA GLU A 108 1.52 -6.46 -11.69
C GLU A 108 1.47 -5.11 -10.96
N ILE A 109 0.52 -4.25 -11.33
CA ILE A 109 0.34 -2.93 -10.75
C ILE A 109 -1.06 -2.85 -10.19
N GLU A 110 -1.14 -2.62 -8.88
CA GLU A 110 -2.39 -2.51 -8.17
C GLU A 110 -2.97 -1.11 -8.27
N GLY A 111 -4.25 -1.05 -8.61
CA GLY A 111 -5.00 0.21 -8.53
C GLY A 111 -5.14 0.66 -7.08
N SER A 112 -5.09 1.96 -6.85
CA SER A 112 -5.24 2.58 -5.53
C SER A 112 -6.53 2.15 -4.80
N ALA A 113 -7.62 1.88 -5.53
CA ALA A 113 -8.86 1.34 -4.97
C ALA A 113 -8.74 -0.11 -4.46
N ILE A 114 -7.92 -0.95 -5.10
CA ILE A 114 -7.67 -2.33 -4.66
C ILE A 114 -6.87 -2.30 -3.36
N ILE A 115 -5.82 -1.49 -3.30
CA ILE A 115 -5.03 -1.28 -2.09
C ILE A 115 -5.91 -0.82 -0.91
N ARG A 116 -6.81 0.14 -1.14
CA ARG A 116 -7.75 0.59 -0.11
C ARG A 116 -8.63 -0.55 0.41
N LYS A 117 -9.16 -1.39 -0.47
CA LYS A 117 -9.99 -2.55 -0.08
C LYS A 117 -9.20 -3.62 0.64
N PHE A 118 -7.99 -3.91 0.18
CA PHE A 118 -7.06 -4.84 0.81
C PHE A 118 -6.76 -4.42 2.26
N LEU A 119 -6.35 -3.15 2.47
CA LEU A 119 -6.05 -2.63 3.80
C LEU A 119 -7.29 -2.56 4.69
N SER A 120 -8.45 -2.24 4.11
CA SER A 120 -9.72 -2.29 4.83
C SER A 120 -10.06 -3.73 5.24
N ALA A 121 -9.84 -4.72 4.37
CA ALA A 121 -10.07 -6.13 4.69
C ALA A 121 -9.11 -6.64 5.77
N TYR A 122 -7.84 -6.25 5.69
CA TYR A 122 -6.82 -6.55 6.68
C TYR A 122 -7.23 -6.06 8.08
N HIS A 123 -7.85 -4.88 8.16
CA HIS A 123 -8.35 -4.31 9.42
C HIS A 123 -9.81 -4.66 9.74
N GLY A 124 -10.40 -5.66 9.08
CA GLY A 124 -11.75 -6.13 9.38
C GLY A 124 -12.87 -5.13 9.03
N LEU A 125 -12.66 -4.29 8.03
CA LEU A 125 -13.63 -3.31 7.53
C LEU A 125 -14.19 -3.69 6.15
N HIS A 126 -13.60 -4.68 5.49
CA HIS A 126 -14.02 -5.20 4.20
C HIS A 126 -13.93 -6.73 4.20
N HIS A 127 -14.69 -7.39 3.33
CA HIS A 127 -14.62 -8.84 3.21
C HIS A 127 -13.34 -9.27 2.49
N TRP A 128 -12.66 -10.30 2.99
CA TRP A 128 -11.39 -10.75 2.44
C TRP A 128 -11.54 -11.52 1.11
N ASN A 129 -12.56 -12.37 0.99
CA ASN A 129 -12.81 -13.22 -0.19
C ASN A 129 -13.79 -12.60 -1.20
N CYS A 130 -13.80 -11.26 -1.31
CA CYS A 130 -14.81 -10.54 -2.11
C CYS A 130 -14.55 -10.53 -3.62
N TYR A 131 -13.38 -11.00 -4.08
CA TYR A 131 -13.01 -11.08 -5.49
C TYR A 131 -13.36 -12.45 -6.09
N TYR A 132 -13.12 -12.58 -7.40
CA TYR A 132 -13.34 -13.84 -8.13
C TYR A 132 -12.54 -15.00 -7.53
N LYS A 133 -11.26 -14.75 -7.20
CA LYS A 133 -10.44 -15.67 -6.41
C LYS A 133 -10.57 -15.31 -4.93
N ASP A 134 -10.93 -16.29 -4.10
CA ASP A 134 -11.11 -16.09 -2.66
C ASP A 134 -9.82 -15.70 -1.94
N ASP A 135 -8.68 -16.08 -2.51
CA ASP A 135 -7.33 -15.86 -2.01
C ASP A 135 -6.64 -14.65 -2.67
N TYR A 136 -7.37 -13.80 -3.40
CA TYR A 136 -6.77 -12.65 -4.11
C TYR A 136 -5.93 -11.77 -3.19
N PHE A 137 -6.45 -11.42 -2.01
CA PHE A 137 -5.72 -10.60 -1.04
C PHE A 137 -4.58 -11.34 -0.33
N ASP A 138 -4.59 -12.68 -0.29
CA ASP A 138 -3.46 -13.45 0.21
C ASP A 138 -2.21 -13.21 -0.65
N GLY A 139 -2.39 -13.05 -1.96
CA GLY A 139 -1.33 -12.73 -2.91
C GLY A 139 -0.71 -11.34 -2.73
N LEU A 140 -1.39 -10.43 -2.03
CA LEU A 140 -0.88 -9.08 -1.76
C LEU A 140 -0.02 -9.01 -0.50
N LEU A 141 -0.04 -10.03 0.34
CA LEU A 141 0.78 -10.09 1.54
C LEU A 141 2.24 -10.41 1.20
N LEU A 142 3.19 -9.76 1.88
CA LEU A 142 4.61 -10.15 1.83
C LEU A 142 4.80 -11.62 2.25
N ASN A 143 4.01 -12.07 3.22
CA ASN A 143 3.95 -13.45 3.64
C ASN A 143 2.48 -13.84 3.89
N PRO A 144 1.90 -14.76 3.10
CA PRO A 144 0.51 -15.20 3.28
C PRO A 144 0.20 -15.75 4.68
N ARG A 145 1.23 -16.22 5.43
CA ARG A 145 1.06 -16.68 6.82
C ARG A 145 0.77 -15.55 7.81
N ASN A 146 1.01 -14.30 7.41
CA ASN A 146 0.71 -13.11 8.22
C ASN A 146 -0.71 -12.60 7.98
N LYS A 147 -1.56 -13.38 7.32
CA LYS A 147 -2.99 -13.08 7.18
C LYS A 147 -3.61 -12.87 8.58
N PRO A 148 -4.35 -11.78 8.80
CA PRO A 148 -4.95 -11.50 10.10
C PRO A 148 -6.02 -12.54 10.43
N SER A 149 -6.16 -12.87 11.72
CA SER A 149 -7.13 -13.86 12.20
C SER A 149 -8.56 -13.31 12.28
N ASN A 150 -8.72 -11.99 12.31
CA ASN A 150 -9.99 -11.27 12.47
C ASN A 150 -10.57 -10.76 11.15
N ILE A 151 -10.46 -11.55 10.08
CA ILE A 151 -11.03 -11.21 8.77
C ILE A 151 -12.50 -11.62 8.65
N TYR A 152 -13.25 -10.91 7.81
CA TYR A 152 -14.63 -11.24 7.46
C TYR A 152 -14.69 -11.92 6.09
N LEU A 153 -15.52 -12.94 5.96
CA LEU A 153 -15.72 -13.69 4.71
C LEU A 153 -17.19 -13.60 4.27
N ILE A 154 -17.42 -13.54 2.97
CA ILE A 154 -18.74 -13.69 2.35
C ILE A 154 -19.01 -15.19 2.21
N GLU A 155 -20.21 -15.63 2.60
CA GLU A 155 -20.74 -16.96 2.25
C GLU A 155 -21.14 -16.94 0.77
N LYS A 156 -20.54 -17.84 -0.04
CA LYS A 156 -20.77 -17.94 -1.48
C LYS A 156 -21.62 -19.15 -1.84
#